data_AF-A0A920PPN8-F1
#
_entry.id   AF-A0A920PPN8-F1
#
_cell.length_a   1.000
_cell.length_b   1.000
_cell.length_c   1.000
_cell.angle_alpha   90.00
_cell.angle_beta   90.00
_cell.angle_gamma   90.00
#
_symmetry.space_group_name_H-M   'P 1'
#
loop_
_entity.id
_entity.type
_entity.pdbx_description
1 polymer ?
#
loop_
_entity_poly.entity_id
_entity_poly.type
_entity_poly.pdbx_seq_one_letter_code
_entity_poly.pdbx_strand_id
1 'polypeptide(L)' 'MSDPNYFVITVAKVEPDYFNTAVEQANSVIDELKSKAGALTVTLGRIGTGEHAGSVALFQSYEKPEWV' A
#
# COMPACT_ATOMS: atom_id res chain seq x y z
N MET A 1 15.12 2.12 15.39
CA MET A 1 14.12 1.65 14.42
C MET A 1 12.79 1.76 15.11
N SER A 2 11.87 2.54 14.56
CA SER A 2 10.51 2.62 15.09
C SER A 2 9.77 1.32 14.78
N ASP A 3 9.17 0.69 15.79
CA ASP A 3 8.38 -0.52 15.59
C ASP A 3 7.03 -0.17 14.95
N PRO A 4 6.63 -0.84 13.86
CA PRO A 4 5.33 -0.61 13.25
C PRO A 4 4.22 -1.13 14.16
N ASN A 5 3.43 -0.22 14.75
CA ASN A 5 2.32 -0.56 15.65
C ASN A 5 0.98 -0.64 14.92
N TYR A 6 0.85 0.03 13.77
CA TYR A 6 -0.39 0.13 13.00
C TYR A 6 -0.15 -0.20 11.54
N PHE A 7 -1.08 -0.97 10.96
CA PHE A 7 -1.08 -1.32 9.55
C PHE A 7 -2.39 -0.90 8.89
N VAL A 8 -2.27 -0.24 7.74
CA VAL A 8 -3.40 0.04 6.85
C VAL A 8 -3.20 -0.80 5.60
N ILE A 9 -4.16 -1.67 5.33
CA ILE A 9 -4.16 -2.57 4.17
C ILE A 9 -5.33 -2.20 3.29
N THR A 10 -5.03 -1.70 2.10
CA THR A 10 -6.05 -1.35 1.10
C THR A 10 -6.00 -2.37 -0.01
N VAL A 11 -7.11 -3.05 -0.27
CA VAL A 11 -7.24 -3.98 -1.40
C VAL A 11 -8.15 -3.35 -2.45
N ALA A 12 -7.64 -3.22 -3.67
CA ALA A 12 -8.35 -2.68 -4.80
C ALA A 12 -8.42 -3.70 -5.94
N LYS A 13 -9.61 -3.87 -6.51
CA LYS A 13 -9.79 -4.66 -7.72
C LYS A 13 -9.28 -3.84 -8.90
N VAL A 14 -8.35 -4.40 -9.67
CA VAL A 14 -7.72 -3.72 -10.80
C VAL A 14 -7.82 -4.64 -12.01
N GLU A 15 -8.13 -4.08 -13.17
CA GLU A 15 -8.09 -4.84 -14.42
C GLU A 15 -6.64 -5.26 -14.76
N PRO A 16 -6.44 -6.46 -15.32
CA PRO A 16 -5.09 -6.98 -15.59
C PRO A 16 -4.22 -6.03 -16.41
N ASP A 17 -4.82 -5.36 -17.40
CA ASP A 17 -4.13 -4.44 -18.30
C ASP A 17 -3.79 -3.10 -17.63
N TYR A 18 -4.54 -2.72 -16.59
CA TYR A 18 -4.34 -1.49 -15.82
C TYR A 18 -3.34 -1.67 -14.67
N PHE A 19 -2.92 -2.91 -14.36
CA PHE A 19 -2.05 -3.19 -13.22
C PHE A 19 -0.73 -2.43 -13.27
N ASN A 20 -0.03 -2.43 -14.41
CA ASN A 20 1.26 -1.74 -14.53
C ASN A 20 1.12 -0.23 -14.35
N THR A 21 0.06 0.37 -14.91
CA THR A 21 -0.24 1.80 -14.71
C THR A 21 -0.59 2.10 -13.26
N ALA A 22 -1.37 1.24 -12.60
CA ALA A 22 -1.71 1.39 -11.19
C ALA A 22 -0.47 1.30 -10.28
N VAL A 23 0.47 0.40 -10.59
CA VAL A 23 1.75 0.29 -9.87
C VAL A 23 2.60 1.55 -10.06
N GLU A 24 2.72 2.05 -11.30
CA GLU A 24 3.46 3.29 -11.58
C GLU A 24 2.86 4.50 -10.87
N GLN A 25 1.54 4.66 -10.90
CA GLN A 25 0.86 5.74 -10.20
C GLN A 25 0.99 5.61 -8.68
N ALA A 26 0.91 4.38 -8.17
CA ALA A 26 1.05 4.11 -6.75
C ALA A 26 2.47 4.37 -6.23
N ASN A 27 3.51 4.30 -7.06
CA ASN A 27 4.87 4.68 -6.64
C ASN A 27 4.93 6.15 -6.18
N SER A 28 4.28 7.06 -6.91
CA SER A 28 4.19 8.46 -6.48
C SER A 28 3.47 8.60 -5.14
N VAL A 29 2.41 7.81 -4.91
CA VAL A 29 1.66 7.81 -3.64
C VAL A 29 2.49 7.21 -2.51
N ILE A 30 3.26 6.15 -2.78
CA ILE A 30 4.18 5.52 -1.82
C ILE A 30 5.21 6.54 -1.33
N ASP A 31 5.80 7.32 -2.23
CA ASP A 31 6.80 8.32 -1.87
C ASP A 31 6.18 9.46 -1.06
N GLU A 32 4.96 9.90 -1.40
CA GLU A 32 4.24 10.88 -0.60
C GLU A 32 3.88 10.38 0.80
N LEU A 33 3.47 9.11 0.94
CA LEU A 33 3.13 8.52 2.22
C LEU A 33 4.35 8.39 3.14
N LYS A 34 5.51 8.01 2.58
CA LYS A 34 6.77 7.96 3.33
C LYS A 34 7.27 9.35 3.72
N SER A 35 7.12 10.33 2.83
CA SER A 35 7.67 11.69 3.01
C SER A 35 6.79 12.58 3.89
N LYS A 36 5.46 12.52 3.71
CA LYS A 36 4.52 13.45 4.36
C LYS A 36 3.69 12.82 5.48
N ALA A 37 3.39 11.53 5.42
CA ALA A 37 2.46 10.87 6.36
C ALA A 37 3.16 10.02 7.43
N GLY A 38 4.49 10.06 7.51
CA GLY A 38 5.25 9.29 8.49
C GLY A 38 5.16 7.77 8.32
N ALA A 39 4.86 7.28 7.11
CA ALA A 39 4.80 5.84 6.85
C ALA A 39 6.20 5.22 6.96
N LEU A 40 6.35 4.21 7.84
CA LEU A 40 7.61 3.48 8.04
C LEU A 40 7.92 2.58 6.85
N THR A 41 6.91 1.89 6.34
CA THR A 41 7.02 1.03 5.18
C THR A 41 5.75 1.13 4.38
N VAL A 42 5.90 1.25 3.07
CA VAL A 42 4.79 1.11 2.14
C VAL A 42 5.19 0.11 1.07
N THR A 43 4.35 -0.90 0.88
CA THR A 43 4.59 -1.97 -0.08
C THR A 43 3.32 -2.19 -0.89
N LEU A 44 3.47 -2.25 -2.20
CA LEU A 44 2.40 -2.61 -3.11
C LEU A 44 2.67 -4.01 -3.66
N GLY A 45 1.66 -4.87 -3.63
CA GLY A 45 1.75 -6.24 -4.09
C GLY A 45 0.48 -6.69 -4.80
N ARG A 46 0.61 -7.72 -5.64
CA ARG A 46 -0.53 -8.40 -6.25
C ARG A 46 -0.93 -9.58 -5.40
N ILE A 47 -2.23 -9.71 -5.13
CA ILE A 47 -2.78 -10.89 -4.46
C ILE A 47 -2.80 -12.05 -5.46
N GLY A 48 -1.98 -13.07 -5.20
CA GLY A 48 -1.85 -14.23 -6.09
C GLY A 48 -2.91 -15.31 -5.89
N THR A 49 -3.58 -15.35 -4.74
CA THR A 49 -4.45 -16.47 -4.31
C THR A 49 -5.68 -16.00 -3.54
N GLY A 50 -6.66 -16.90 -3.35
CA GLY A 50 -7.90 -16.63 -2.61
C GLY A 50 -8.99 -15.95 -3.45
N GLU A 51 -10.07 -15.52 -2.79
CA GLU A 51 -11.21 -14.88 -3.46
C GLU A 51 -10.85 -13.53 -4.12
N HIS A 52 -9.80 -12.87 -3.61
CA HIS A 52 -9.29 -11.61 -4.13
C HIS A 52 -8.12 -11.78 -5.11
N ALA A 53 -7.86 -12.99 -5.60
CA ALA A 53 -6.80 -13.25 -6.57
C ALA A 53 -6.90 -12.31 -7.78
N GLY A 54 -5.79 -11.69 -8.13
CA GLY A 54 -5.69 -10.69 -9.20
C GLY A 54 -5.82 -9.24 -8.72
N SER A 55 -6.29 -8.99 -7.49
CA SER A 55 -6.38 -7.63 -6.92
C SER A 55 -5.01 -7.09 -6.50
N VAL A 56 -4.92 -5.77 -6.35
CA VAL A 56 -3.74 -5.08 -5.82
C VAL A 56 -3.96 -4.76 -4.35
N ALA A 57 -2.95 -4.99 -3.53
CA ALA A 57 -2.92 -4.64 -2.13
C ALA A 57 -1.81 -3.63 -1.85
N LEU A 58 -2.17 -2.53 -1.18
CA LEU A 58 -1.26 -1.54 -0.65
C LEU A 58 -1.16 -1.72 0.87
N PHE A 59 0.03 -2.04 1.35
CA PHE A 59 0.36 -2.21 2.75
C PHE A 59 1.11 -0.98 3.23
N GLN A 60 0.62 -0.34 4.29
CA GLN A 60 1.24 0.83 4.90
C GLN A 60 1.44 0.53 6.39
N SER A 61 2.63 0.80 6.93
CA SER A 61 2.93 0.63 8.35
C SER A 61 3.29 1.97 9.01
N TYR A 62 2.81 2.16 10.23
CA TYR A 62 2.97 3.40 11.00
C TYR A 62 3.33 3.10 12.46
N GLU A 63 4.16 3.97 13.04
CA GLU A 63 4.50 3.91 14.48
C GLU A 63 3.35 4.44 15.34
N LYS A 64 2.76 5.57 14.92
CA LYS A 64 1.59 6.22 15.51
C LYS A 64 0.77 6.80 14.36
N PRO A 65 -0.55 6.58 14.27
CA PRO A 65 -1.34 7.23 13.26
C PRO A 65 -1.42 8.71 13.62
N GLU A 66 -1.12 9.61 12.70
CA GLU A 66 -1.24 11.07 12.94
C GLU A 66 -2.70 11.54 13.11
N TRP A 67 -3.65 10.60 13.02
CA TRP A 67 -5.09 10.79 13.15
C TRP A 67 -5.61 10.37 14.55
N VAL A 68 -4.72 10.00 15.48
CA VAL A 68 -5.03 9.56 16.86
C VAL A 68 -4.44 10.53 17.88
#